data_AF-A0A8J2ZEH2-F1
#
_entry.id   AF-A0A8J2ZEH2-F1
#
_cell.length_a   1.000
_cell.length_b   1.000
_cell.length_c   1.000
_cell.angle_alpha   90.00
_cell.angle_beta   90.00
_cell.angle_gamma   90.00
#
_symmetry.space_group_name_H-M   'P 1'
#
loop_
_entity.id
_entity.type
_entity.pdbx_description
1 polymer ?
#
loop_
_entity_poly.entity_id
_entity_poly.type
_entity_poly.pdbx_seq_one_letter_code
_entity_poly.pdbx_strand_id
1 'polypeptide(L)'
;MPPPAMLMAPLPGMHPELSDAAGVPMLADRDSLLRRLHELRSEHRDLDTVIARLESGPTDQLHLQRLKKRKLKLKDEIAWLESRLLPDIIA
;
A
#
# COMPACT_ATOMS: atom_id res chain seq x y z
N MET A 1 17.14 -70.28 0.55
CA MET A 1 15.99 -69.57 -0.04
C MET A 1 15.44 -68.61 1.01
N PRO A 2 15.49 -67.29 0.82
CA PRO A 2 14.79 -66.35 1.71
C PRO A 2 13.31 -66.22 1.29
N PRO A 3 12.33 -66.25 2.22
CA PRO A 3 11.00 -65.71 1.95
C PRO A 3 11.00 -64.17 2.04
N PRO A 4 10.01 -63.51 1.41
CA PRO A 4 10.13 -62.18 0.82
C PRO A 4 9.99 -61.04 1.82
N ALA A 5 10.58 -59.91 1.47
CA ALA A 5 10.35 -58.63 2.14
C ALA A 5 8.86 -58.29 2.16
N MET A 6 8.25 -58.30 3.34
CA MET A 6 6.96 -57.68 3.62
C MET A 6 7.18 -56.54 4.61
N LEU A 7 7.73 -55.43 4.11
CA LEU A 7 7.60 -54.14 4.78
C LEU A 7 6.20 -53.62 4.45
N MET A 8 5.23 -53.93 5.30
CA MET A 8 3.93 -53.24 5.30
C MET A 8 4.16 -51.78 5.67
N ALA A 9 4.21 -50.91 4.68
CA ALA A 9 4.03 -49.47 4.87
C ALA A 9 2.57 -49.10 4.58
N PRO A 10 1.75 -48.77 5.60
CA PRO A 10 0.61 -47.89 5.44
C PRO A 10 1.02 -46.49 5.94
N LEU A 11 0.66 -45.35 5.38
CA LEU A 11 -0.11 -44.90 4.22
C LEU A 11 0.44 -43.48 3.92
N PRO A 12 0.30 -42.97 2.68
CA PRO A 12 0.61 -41.59 2.35
C PRO A 12 -0.49 -40.68 2.92
N GLY A 13 -0.22 -40.10 4.07
CA GLY A 13 -1.02 -39.00 4.62
C GLY A 13 -0.60 -37.70 3.97
N MET A 14 -1.36 -37.30 2.95
CA MET A 14 -1.66 -35.92 2.54
C MET A 14 -0.51 -34.88 2.60
N HIS A 15 0.00 -34.51 1.42
CA HIS A 15 0.24 -33.08 1.15
C HIS A 15 -1.09 -32.30 1.35
N PRO A 16 -1.14 -30.96 1.32
CA PRO A 16 -0.36 -29.91 1.99
C PRO A 16 -1.31 -28.87 2.65
N GLU A 17 -1.11 -28.48 3.91
CA GLU A 17 -1.88 -27.37 4.53
C GLU A 17 -0.86 -26.50 5.29
N LEU A 18 -0.26 -25.44 4.73
CA LEU A 18 -0.89 -24.11 4.63
C LEU A 18 -1.83 -23.78 5.81
N SER A 19 -1.41 -24.12 7.03
CA SER A 19 -1.99 -23.61 8.27
C SER A 19 -0.84 -22.87 8.96
N ASP A 20 -0.66 -21.57 8.72
CA ASP A 20 -1.47 -20.56 9.40
C ASP A 20 -1.50 -19.22 8.62
N ALA A 21 -2.15 -19.21 7.45
CA ALA A 21 -2.47 -17.95 6.75
C ALA A 21 -3.81 -17.34 7.23
N ALA A 22 -4.26 -17.73 8.44
CA ALA A 22 -5.49 -17.22 9.06
C ALA A 22 -5.17 -16.01 9.96
N GLY A 23 -4.69 -14.94 9.32
CA GLY A 23 -4.37 -13.66 9.95
C GLY A 23 -3.11 -13.12 9.28
N VAL A 24 -3.15 -12.15 8.37
CA VAL A 24 -3.86 -10.90 8.58
C VAL A 24 -4.23 -10.24 7.24
N PRO A 25 -5.46 -10.44 6.72
CA PRO A 25 -5.93 -9.66 5.57
C PRO A 25 -5.93 -8.15 5.87
N MET A 26 -6.18 -7.77 7.13
CA MET A 26 -6.25 -6.38 7.57
C MET A 26 -4.87 -5.65 7.57
N LEU A 27 -3.75 -6.34 7.81
CA LEU A 27 -2.41 -5.74 7.77
C LEU A 27 -1.93 -5.55 6.34
N ALA A 28 -2.25 -6.49 5.42
CA ALA A 28 -1.94 -6.32 4.00
C ALA A 28 -2.67 -5.08 3.44
N ASP A 29 -3.94 -4.91 3.82
CA ASP A 29 -4.72 -3.71 3.48
C ASP A 29 -4.10 -2.45 4.11
N ARG A 30 -3.72 -2.50 5.39
CA ARG A 30 -3.07 -1.37 6.07
C ARG A 30 -1.73 -0.98 5.45
N ASP A 31 -0.86 -1.93 5.16
CA ASP A 31 0.44 -1.71 4.53
C ASP A 31 0.29 -1.18 3.10
N SER A 32 -0.76 -1.57 2.39
CA SER A 32 -1.11 -1.01 1.08
C SER A 32 -1.55 0.46 1.20
N LEU A 33 -2.37 0.79 2.20
CA LEU A 33 -2.81 2.16 2.48
C LEU A 33 -1.65 3.05 2.91
N LEU A 34 -0.71 2.54 3.73
CA LEU A 34 0.51 3.27 4.13
C LEU A 34 1.43 3.54 2.94
N ARG A 35 1.62 2.55 2.05
CA ARG A 35 2.37 2.73 0.80
C ARG A 35 1.73 3.81 -0.06
N ARG A 36 0.42 3.73 -0.27
CA ARG A 36 -0.35 4.73 -1.03
C ARG A 36 -0.24 6.13 -0.41
N LEU A 37 -0.34 6.23 0.92
CA LEU A 37 -0.17 7.50 1.64
C LEU A 37 1.23 8.09 1.40
N HIS A 38 2.27 7.26 1.43
CA HIS A 38 3.63 7.70 1.16
C HIS A 38 3.80 8.22 -0.27
N GLU A 39 3.27 7.49 -1.26
CA GLU A 39 3.27 7.90 -2.67
C GLU A 39 2.59 9.25 -2.86
N LEU A 40 1.37 9.41 -2.32
CA LEU A 40 0.61 10.66 -2.43
C LEU A 40 1.33 11.83 -1.76
N ARG A 41 1.94 11.61 -0.59
CA ARG A 41 2.76 12.64 0.08
C ARG A 41 4.00 13.01 -0.71
N SER A 42 4.61 12.06 -1.43
CA SER A 42 5.71 12.36 -2.36
C SER A 42 5.22 13.23 -3.51
N GLU A 43 4.17 12.78 -4.21
CA GLU A 43 3.59 13.52 -5.34
C GLU A 43 3.14 14.94 -4.94
N HIS A 44 2.55 15.08 -3.75
CA HIS A 44 2.15 16.39 -3.23
C HIS A 44 3.35 17.33 -3.03
N ARG A 45 4.49 16.83 -2.52
CA ARG A 45 5.72 17.61 -2.34
C ARG A 45 6.37 17.97 -3.68
N ASP A 46 6.33 17.05 -4.65
CA ASP A 46 6.83 17.30 -5.99
C ASP A 46 6.00 18.38 -6.69
N LEU A 47 4.67 18.31 -6.61
CA LEU A 47 3.78 19.35 -7.11
C LEU A 47 4.03 20.70 -6.44
N ASP A 48 4.28 20.73 -5.14
CA ASP A 48 4.60 21.96 -4.42
C ASP A 48 5.88 22.62 -4.96
N THR A 49 6.91 21.81 -5.18
CA THR A 49 8.19 22.27 -5.75
C THR A 49 8.00 22.81 -7.17
N VAL A 50 7.18 22.15 -7.99
CA VAL A 50 6.87 22.59 -9.35
C VAL A 50 6.09 23.90 -9.34
N ILE A 51 5.08 24.04 -8.48
CA ILE A 51 4.29 25.26 -8.32
C ILE A 51 5.20 26.42 -7.90
N ALA A 52 6.06 26.24 -6.89
CA ALA A 52 6.97 27.28 -6.42
C ALA A 52 7.91 27.80 -7.52
N ARG A 53 8.40 26.91 -8.39
CA ARG A 53 9.22 27.31 -9.55
C ARG A 53 8.41 28.10 -10.57
N LEU A 54 7.19 27.66 -10.88
CA LEU A 54 6.32 28.32 -11.85
C LEU A 54 5.82 29.69 -11.38
N GLU A 55 5.64 29.89 -10.06
CA GLU A 55 5.26 31.19 -9.49
C GLU A 55 6.34 32.26 -9.68
N SER A 56 7.60 31.88 -9.89
CA SER A 56 8.71 32.80 -10.14
C SER A 56 8.88 33.20 -11.61
N GLY A 57 8.15 32.56 -12.54
CA GLY A 57 8.29 32.77 -13.98
C GLY A 57 7.19 33.63 -14.61
N PRO A 58 7.27 33.90 -15.93
CA PRO A 58 6.22 34.60 -16.67
C PRO A 58 4.88 33.88 -16.54
N THR A 59 3.84 34.65 -16.23
CA THR A 59 2.55 34.23 -15.68
C THR A 59 1.76 33.25 -16.56
N ASP A 60 1.94 31.94 -16.36
CA ASP A 60 0.95 30.94 -16.81
C ASP A 60 -0.07 30.66 -15.70
N GLN A 61 -0.98 31.63 -15.51
CA GLN A 61 -1.94 31.62 -14.41
C GLN A 61 -2.90 30.43 -14.48
N LEU A 62 -3.29 30.02 -15.70
CA LEU A 62 -4.17 28.87 -15.91
C LEU A 62 -3.46 27.56 -15.57
N HIS A 63 -2.19 27.42 -15.96
CA HIS A 63 -1.39 26.26 -15.60
C HIS A 63 -1.18 26.17 -14.08
N LEU A 64 -0.83 27.28 -13.42
CA LEU A 64 -0.74 27.36 -11.96
C LEU A 64 -2.05 27.00 -11.26
N GLN A 65 -3.19 27.48 -11.75
CA GLN A 65 -4.51 27.13 -11.21
C GLN A 65 -4.79 25.62 -11.31
N ARG A 66 -4.45 24.99 -12.45
CA ARG A 66 -4.62 23.54 -12.64
C ARG A 66 -3.75 22.74 -11.68
N LEU A 67 -2.49 23.15 -11.49
CA LEU A 67 -1.57 22.50 -10.55
C LEU A 67 -2.03 22.66 -9.10
N LYS A 68 -2.44 23.86 -8.69
CA LYS A 68 -2.98 24.10 -7.34
C LYS A 68 -4.25 23.27 -7.09
N LYS A 69 -5.14 23.14 -8.08
CA LYS A 69 -6.32 22.27 -7.98
C LYS A 69 -5.93 20.80 -7.83
N ARG A 70 -4.92 20.31 -8.56
CA ARG A 70 -4.39 18.95 -8.39
C ARG A 70 -3.78 18.75 -7.00
N LYS A 71 -2.97 19.70 -6.53
CA LYS A 71 -2.38 19.67 -5.19
C LYS A 71 -3.46 19.60 -4.10
N LEU A 72 -4.55 20.36 -4.23
CA LEU A 72 -5.67 20.31 -3.29
C LEU A 72 -6.30 18.91 -3.25
N LYS A 73 -6.56 18.28 -4.41
CA LYS A 73 -7.10 16.92 -4.46
C LYS A 73 -6.19 15.89 -3.77
N LEU A 74 -4.87 15.98 -3.99
CA LEU A 74 -3.92 15.09 -3.30
C LEU A 74 -3.96 15.30 -1.79
N LYS A 75 -4.04 16.55 -1.33
CA LYS A 75 -4.18 16.86 0.10
C LYS A 75 -5.45 16.24 0.69
N ASP A 76 -6.57 16.33 -0.03
CA ASP A 76 -7.85 15.76 0.42
C ASP A 76 -7.78 14.21 0.48
N GLU A 77 -7.16 13.56 -0.52
CA GLU A 77 -6.94 12.10 -0.56
C GLU A 77 -5.99 11.64 0.57
N ILE A 78 -4.91 12.41 0.82
CA ILE A 78 -3.99 12.19 1.95
C ILE A 78 -4.75 12.26 3.28
N ALA A 79 -5.54 13.32 3.49
CA ALA A 79 -6.29 13.50 4.73
C ALA A 79 -7.32 12.37 4.94
N TRP A 80 -7.97 11.91 3.86
CA TRP A 80 -8.88 10.77 3.91
C TRP A 80 -8.15 9.47 4.29
N LEU A 81 -7.01 9.17 3.68
CA LEU A 81 -6.20 8.00 4.03
C LEU A 81 -5.66 8.08 5.46
N GLU A 82 -5.16 9.25 5.87
CA GLU A 82 -4.73 9.52 7.24
C GLU A 82 -5.87 9.28 8.22
N SER A 83 -7.08 9.77 7.96
CA SER A 83 -8.24 9.55 8.84
C SER A 83 -8.64 8.08 8.97
N ARG A 84 -8.33 7.25 7.98
CA ARG A 84 -8.59 5.80 7.99
C ARG A 84 -7.48 5.02 8.68
N LEU A 85 -6.26 5.56 8.71
CA LEU A 85 -5.08 4.95 9.33
C LEU A 85 -4.86 5.41 10.78
N LEU A 86 -5.12 6.68 11.10
CA LEU A 86 -5.03 7.30 12.42
C LEU A 86 -5.85 6.63 13.53
N PRO A 87 -7.07 6.06 13.32
CA PRO A 87 -7.76 5.32 14.37
C PRO A 87 -6.91 4.18 14.96
N ASP A 88 -5.99 3.61 14.18
CA ASP A 88 -5.09 2.52 14.63
C ASP A 88 -3.75 3.01 15.21
N ILE A 89 -3.44 4.31 15.17
CA ILE A 89 -2.12 4.86 15.60
C ILE A 89 -2.18 5.43 17.03
N ILE A 90 -3.39 5.74 17.54
CA ILE A 90 -3.63 6.35 18.86
C ILE A 90 -4.63 5.53 19.70
N ALA A 91 -4.67 4.20 19.50
CA ALA A 91 -5.47 3.26 20.28
C ALA A 91 -4.58 2.39 21.19
#